data_AF-A0A6F8US71-F1
#
_entry.id   AF-A0A6F8US71-F1
#
_cell.length_a   1.000
_cell.length_b   1.000
_cell.length_c   1.000
_cell.angle_alpha   90.00
_cell.angle_beta   90.00
_cell.angle_gamma   90.00
#
_symmetry.space_group_name_H-M   'P 1'
#
loop_
_entity.id
_entity.type
_entity.pdbx_description
1 polymer ?
#
loop_
_entity_poly.entity_id
_entity_poly.type
_entity_poly.pdbx_seq_one_letter_code
_entity_poly.pdbx_strand_id
1 'polypeptide(L)'
;MAKSVSKTPPKPEGKMTKRSAVVQPDWSGKYSRLGGSTSDDWNALISDQAVGSLWCGNPGELPPEKTGERLNAAYAFLMRSHLKDELEAMMATQMFAAHNAAMECYRRAMIPAQPMVARDQNLNQANKLSRTMATLMEAMSRHRGKATQQKVTVEHVHVYQGGQAAFGQFNGAQPTQQGVLGENTLGGGVHSEVEDQSHGKPDGDALEPPMLCADPLGNVLPIAGHAERKMPAARRRQSRRAQG
;
A
#
# COMPACT_ATOMS: atom_id res chain seq x y z
N MET A 1 -36.38 71.52 40.32
CA MET A 1 -35.52 71.33 39.14
C MET A 1 -34.69 70.07 39.34
N ALA A 2 -35.04 68.97 38.68
CA ALA A 2 -34.15 67.86 38.32
C ALA A 2 -34.88 67.02 37.26
N LYS A 3 -34.25 66.89 36.10
CA LYS A 3 -34.87 66.52 34.81
C LYS A 3 -35.13 65.01 34.71
N SER A 4 -36.21 64.68 33.99
CA SER A 4 -36.60 63.34 33.57
C SER A 4 -35.52 62.70 32.70
N VAL A 5 -35.18 61.45 33.01
CA VAL A 5 -34.29 60.62 32.19
C VAL A 5 -35.15 59.92 31.13
N SER A 6 -35.08 60.39 29.89
CA SER A 6 -35.65 59.73 28.73
C SER A 6 -34.80 58.51 28.35
N LYS A 7 -35.34 57.30 28.58
CA LYS A 7 -34.77 56.07 28.01
C LYS A 7 -35.24 55.92 26.57
N THR A 8 -34.34 56.20 25.63
CA THR A 8 -34.48 55.85 24.21
C THR A 8 -34.40 54.33 24.04
N PRO A 9 -35.24 53.69 23.20
CA PRO A 9 -35.17 52.25 22.98
C PRO A 9 -33.92 51.86 22.16
N PRO A 10 -33.32 50.68 22.39
CA PRO A 10 -32.14 50.24 21.64
C PRO A 10 -32.51 49.96 20.18
N LYS A 11 -31.66 50.46 19.28
CA LYS A 11 -31.74 50.31 17.82
C LYS A 11 -31.61 48.82 17.46
N PRO A 12 -32.42 48.28 16.52
CA PRO A 12 -32.37 46.86 16.19
C PRO A 12 -31.02 46.52 15.57
N GLU A 13 -30.29 45.63 16.24
CA GLU A 13 -29.04 45.04 15.78
C GLU A 13 -29.28 44.36 14.42
N GLY A 14 -28.62 44.88 13.38
CA GLY A 14 -28.62 44.27 12.06
C GLY A 14 -28.06 42.87 12.17
N LYS A 15 -28.89 41.86 11.86
CA LYS A 15 -28.46 40.47 11.73
C LYS A 15 -27.37 40.40 10.66
N MET A 16 -26.11 40.32 11.08
CA MET A 16 -24.99 39.94 10.21
C MET A 16 -25.16 38.48 9.83
N THR A 17 -25.94 38.22 8.79
CA THR A 17 -25.80 37.00 8.00
C THR A 17 -24.52 37.17 7.18
N LYS A 18 -23.38 36.77 7.75
CA LYS A 18 -22.18 36.51 6.95
C LYS A 18 -22.51 35.33 6.05
N ARG A 19 -23.05 35.60 4.87
CA ARG A 19 -23.00 34.66 3.76
C ARG A 19 -21.52 34.40 3.54
N SER A 20 -21.07 33.18 3.81
CA SER A 20 -19.72 32.73 3.48
C SER A 20 -19.42 33.14 2.04
N ALA A 21 -18.42 33.98 1.84
CA ALA A 21 -17.99 34.36 0.51
C ALA A 21 -17.66 33.07 -0.25
N VAL A 22 -18.32 32.85 -1.38
CA VAL A 22 -17.96 31.75 -2.28
C VAL A 22 -16.60 32.12 -2.87
N VAL A 23 -15.55 31.45 -2.41
CA VAL A 23 -14.21 31.57 -2.99
C VAL A 23 -14.25 30.85 -4.32
N GLN A 24 -14.03 31.59 -5.41
CA GLN A 24 -13.96 30.99 -6.74
C GLN A 24 -12.62 30.27 -6.89
N PRO A 25 -12.62 29.01 -7.37
CA PRO A 25 -11.38 28.26 -7.54
C PRO A 25 -10.47 28.89 -8.60
N ASP A 26 -9.17 28.95 -8.31
CA ASP A 26 -8.14 29.39 -9.26
C ASP A 26 -7.76 28.24 -10.21
N TRP A 27 -7.88 28.49 -11.51
CA TRP A 27 -7.57 27.56 -12.59
C TRP A 27 -6.38 28.01 -13.46
N SER A 28 -5.52 28.91 -12.96
CA SER A 28 -4.39 29.42 -13.73
C SER A 28 -3.32 28.37 -14.07
N GLY A 29 -3.27 27.28 -13.30
CA GLY A 29 -2.34 26.16 -13.50
C GLY A 29 -0.86 26.52 -13.27
N LYS A 30 -0.59 27.64 -12.59
CA LYS A 30 0.76 28.14 -12.32
C LYS A 30 1.59 27.14 -11.50
N TYR A 31 0.93 26.36 -10.63
CA TYR A 31 1.54 25.37 -9.76
C TYR A 31 1.32 23.93 -10.25
N SER A 32 0.94 23.73 -11.51
CA SER A 32 0.72 22.41 -12.11
C SER A 32 1.92 21.47 -11.99
N ARG A 33 3.15 21.98 -11.88
CA ARG A 33 4.33 21.13 -11.64
C ARG A 33 4.36 20.45 -10.27
N LEU A 34 3.59 20.96 -9.29
CA LEU A 34 3.56 20.41 -7.94
C LEU A 34 2.52 19.30 -7.76
N GLY A 35 1.43 19.32 -8.53
CA GLY A 35 0.35 18.36 -8.38
C GLY A 35 -0.26 17.83 -9.69
N GLY A 36 0.08 18.37 -10.85
CA GLY A 36 -0.46 17.91 -12.13
C GLY A 36 -1.87 18.41 -12.46
N SER A 37 -2.50 19.24 -11.61
CA SER A 37 -3.80 19.85 -11.90
C SER A 37 -3.67 21.23 -12.54
N THR A 38 -4.72 21.66 -13.25
CA THR A 38 -4.90 23.06 -13.63
C THR A 38 -5.44 23.92 -12.47
N SER A 39 -5.98 23.31 -11.40
CA SER A 39 -6.41 24.04 -10.21
C SER A 39 -5.23 24.36 -9.29
N ASP A 40 -4.96 25.64 -9.09
CA ASP A 40 -3.87 26.08 -8.21
C ASP A 40 -4.21 25.91 -6.73
N ASP A 41 -5.48 26.03 -6.34
CA ASP A 41 -5.94 25.71 -4.99
C ASP A 41 -5.69 24.24 -4.65
N TRP A 42 -5.97 23.34 -5.60
CA TRP A 42 -5.72 21.92 -5.41
C TRP A 42 -4.19 21.62 -5.40
N ASN A 43 -3.40 22.26 -6.27
CA ASN A 43 -1.94 22.09 -6.29
C ASN A 43 -1.31 22.57 -4.96
N ALA A 44 -1.84 23.66 -4.38
CA ALA A 44 -1.42 24.13 -3.06
C ALA A 44 -1.80 23.12 -1.98
N LEU A 45 -3.05 22.64 -1.98
CA LEU A 45 -3.53 21.65 -1.00
C LEU A 45 -2.68 20.38 -0.99
N ILE A 46 -2.41 19.80 -2.16
CA ILE A 46 -1.66 18.53 -2.23
C ILE A 46 -0.20 18.72 -1.81
N SER A 47 0.38 19.89 -2.09
CA SER A 47 1.72 20.27 -1.66
C SER A 47 1.79 20.45 -0.15
N ASP A 48 0.82 21.15 0.44
CA ASP A 48 0.71 21.34 1.88
C ASP A 48 0.52 20.00 2.61
N GLN A 49 -0.27 19.08 2.05
CA GLN A 49 -0.42 17.73 2.59
C GLN A 49 0.90 16.94 2.56
N ALA A 50 1.64 17.00 1.46
CA ALA A 50 2.93 16.32 1.35
C ALA A 50 3.94 16.89 2.36
N VAL A 51 4.06 18.22 2.41
CA VAL A 51 4.94 18.93 3.33
C VAL A 51 4.56 18.68 4.78
N GLY A 52 3.27 18.74 5.10
CA GLY A 52 2.75 18.51 6.46
C GLY A 52 2.96 17.07 6.97
N SER A 53 3.22 16.11 6.08
CA SER A 53 3.56 14.73 6.46
C SER A 53 5.01 14.54 6.89
N LEU A 54 5.88 15.52 6.65
CA LEU A 54 7.30 15.45 6.97
C LEU A 54 7.55 15.72 8.45
N TRP A 55 8.24 14.79 9.13
CA TRP A 55 8.70 15.04 10.50
C TRP A 55 9.92 15.98 10.52
N CYS A 56 9.74 17.19 11.03
CA CYS A 56 10.79 18.21 11.13
C CYS A 56 11.44 18.29 12.53
N GLY A 57 11.27 17.27 13.38
CA GLY A 57 11.68 17.34 14.78
C GLY A 57 10.70 18.12 15.64
N ASN A 58 10.97 18.21 16.94
CA ASN A 58 10.16 19.06 17.81
C ASN A 58 10.43 20.55 17.53
N PRO A 59 9.45 21.44 17.74
CA PRO A 59 9.68 22.88 17.62
C PRO A 59 10.90 23.32 18.46
N GLY A 60 11.87 23.96 17.81
CA GLY A 60 13.09 24.45 18.45
C GLY A 60 14.26 23.46 18.50
N GLU A 61 14.08 22.18 18.13
CA GLU A 61 15.20 21.23 18.03
C GLU A 61 16.04 21.42 16.77
N LEU A 62 15.40 21.80 15.65
CA LEU A 62 16.10 22.04 14.39
C LEU A 62 16.30 23.55 14.13
N PRO A 63 17.51 23.97 13.70
CA PRO A 63 17.73 25.31 13.18
C PRO A 63 16.76 25.61 12.01
N PRO A 64 16.27 26.85 11.88
CA PRO A 64 15.33 27.22 10.81
C PRO A 64 15.83 26.86 9.40
N GLU A 65 17.13 26.98 9.16
CA GLU A 65 17.78 26.59 7.90
C GLU A 65 17.58 25.10 7.58
N LYS A 66 17.78 24.21 8.56
CA LYS A 66 17.60 22.76 8.39
C LYS A 66 16.14 22.38 8.17
N THR A 67 15.21 23.08 8.81
CA THR A 67 13.79 22.94 8.51
C THR A 67 13.50 23.38 7.08
N GLY A 68 14.02 24.52 6.64
CA GLY A 68 13.87 25.02 5.26
C GLY A 68 14.43 24.05 4.20
N GLU A 69 15.62 23.50 4.42
CA GLU A 69 16.23 22.48 3.54
C GLU A 69 15.32 21.26 3.37
N ARG A 70 14.73 20.77 4.46
CA ARG A 70 13.81 19.62 4.45
C ARG A 70 12.53 19.91 3.67
N LEU A 71 11.94 21.10 3.87
CA LEU A 71 10.76 21.54 3.14
C LEU A 71 11.06 21.67 1.64
N ASN A 72 12.20 22.26 1.28
CA ASN A 72 12.66 22.38 -0.10
C ASN A 72 12.83 21.01 -0.77
N ALA A 73 13.34 20.00 -0.03
CA ALA A 73 13.44 18.63 -0.54
C ALA A 73 12.07 17.99 -0.82
N ALA A 74 11.06 18.27 0.00
CA ALA A 74 9.69 17.81 -0.24
C ALA A 74 9.08 18.43 -1.52
N TYR A 75 9.25 19.73 -1.71
CA TYR A 75 8.83 20.40 -2.96
C TYR A 75 9.61 19.86 -4.18
N ALA A 76 10.92 19.64 -4.02
CA ALA A 76 11.75 19.06 -5.07
C ALA A 76 11.26 17.66 -5.46
N PHE A 77 10.86 16.83 -4.50
CA PHE A 77 10.26 15.52 -4.76
C PHE A 77 8.99 15.65 -5.63
N LEU A 78 8.04 16.52 -5.24
CA LEU A 78 6.81 16.72 -6.01
C LEU A 78 7.10 17.22 -7.44
N MET A 79 7.95 18.24 -7.57
CA MET A 79 8.34 18.79 -8.87
C MET A 79 9.04 17.78 -9.79
N ARG A 80 9.82 16.85 -9.22
CA ARG A 80 10.57 15.83 -9.98
C ARG A 80 9.78 14.56 -10.21
N SER A 81 8.63 14.38 -9.55
CA SER A 81 7.77 13.21 -9.73
C SER A 81 6.97 13.23 -11.04
N HIS A 82 6.95 14.38 -11.73
CA HIS A 82 6.26 14.58 -13.01
C HIS A 82 4.80 14.12 -12.95
N LEU A 83 4.06 14.64 -11.98
CA LEU A 83 2.66 14.32 -11.74
C LEU A 83 1.82 14.83 -12.90
N LYS A 84 1.03 13.94 -13.51
CA LYS A 84 0.25 14.25 -14.73
C LYS A 84 -1.19 14.68 -14.48
N ASP A 85 -1.75 14.27 -13.34
CA ASP A 85 -3.13 14.47 -12.97
C ASP A 85 -3.31 14.37 -11.45
N GLU A 86 -4.51 14.66 -10.97
CA GLU A 86 -4.81 14.67 -9.54
C GLU A 86 -4.59 13.32 -8.86
N LEU A 87 -4.86 12.22 -9.56
CA LEU A 87 -4.72 10.86 -9.00
C LEU A 87 -3.25 10.48 -8.83
N GLU A 88 -2.40 10.82 -9.79
CA GLU A 88 -0.95 10.64 -9.66
C GLU A 88 -0.41 11.39 -8.44
N ALA A 89 -0.86 12.62 -8.19
CA ALA A 89 -0.40 13.36 -7.03
C ALA A 89 -0.91 12.80 -5.72
N MET A 90 -2.16 12.35 -5.65
CA MET A 90 -2.68 11.68 -4.45
C MET A 90 -1.84 10.45 -4.12
N MET A 91 -1.52 9.61 -5.12
CA MET A 91 -0.66 8.45 -4.94
C MET A 91 0.77 8.86 -4.53
N ALA A 92 1.36 9.87 -5.18
CA ALA A 92 2.70 10.36 -4.89
C ALA A 92 2.83 10.93 -3.47
N THR A 93 1.87 11.77 -3.07
CA THR A 93 1.80 12.35 -1.74
C THR A 93 1.61 11.29 -0.67
N GLN A 94 0.76 10.28 -0.92
CA GLN A 94 0.59 9.18 0.02
C GLN A 94 1.84 8.30 0.12
N MET A 95 2.54 8.04 -0.98
CA MET A 95 3.84 7.35 -0.97
C MET A 95 4.89 8.15 -0.18
N PHE A 96 4.95 9.46 -0.40
CA PHE A 96 5.85 10.35 0.33
C PHE A 96 5.55 10.34 1.84
N ALA A 97 4.27 10.45 2.23
CA ALA A 97 3.85 10.37 3.62
C ALA A 97 4.17 9.00 4.24
N ALA A 98 3.87 7.91 3.53
CA ALA A 98 4.17 6.55 4.00
C ALA A 98 5.67 6.31 4.17
N HIS A 99 6.49 6.81 3.23
CA HIS A 99 7.94 6.76 3.31
C HIS A 99 8.44 7.49 4.56
N ASN A 100 8.05 8.75 4.76
CA ASN A 100 8.49 9.55 5.90
C ASN A 100 8.05 8.94 7.24
N ALA A 101 6.82 8.46 7.33
CA ALA A 101 6.32 7.78 8.52
C ALA A 101 7.08 6.47 8.79
N ALA A 102 7.43 5.70 7.76
CA ALA A 102 8.25 4.50 7.90
C ALA A 102 9.67 4.84 8.38
N MET A 103 10.29 5.88 7.83
CA MET A 103 11.61 6.35 8.24
C MET A 103 11.62 6.81 9.71
N GLU A 104 10.57 7.49 10.17
CA GLU A 104 10.43 7.86 11.58
C GLU A 104 10.21 6.63 12.48
N CYS A 105 9.43 5.64 12.05
CA CYS A 105 9.30 4.37 12.76
C CYS A 105 10.66 3.66 12.88
N TYR A 106 11.44 3.58 11.80
CA TYR A 106 12.80 3.00 11.85
C TYR A 106 13.71 3.77 12.80
N ARG A 107 13.68 5.10 12.76
CA ARG A 107 14.46 5.94 13.69
C ARG A 107 14.10 5.65 15.14
N ARG A 108 12.80 5.57 15.46
CA ARG A 108 12.31 5.25 16.81
C ARG A 108 12.71 3.84 17.25
N ALA A 109 12.66 2.86 16.35
CA ALA A 109 13.09 1.49 16.61
C ALA A 109 14.59 1.36 16.94
N MET A 110 15.41 2.37 16.64
CA MET A 110 16.84 2.42 16.95
C MET A 110 17.18 3.22 18.22
N ILE A 111 16.19 3.74 18.95
CA ILE A 111 16.42 4.39 20.26
C ILE A 111 16.98 3.36 21.24
N PRO A 112 18.14 3.65 21.89
CA PRO A 112 18.75 2.72 22.84
C PRO A 112 17.89 2.57 24.11
N ALA A 113 17.98 1.40 24.75
CA ALA A 113 17.30 1.09 26.01
C ALA A 113 15.76 1.25 26.01
N GLN A 114 15.11 1.22 24.84
CA GLN A 114 13.65 1.23 24.76
C GLN A 114 13.05 -0.16 25.07
N PRO A 115 11.79 -0.22 25.55
CA PRO A 115 11.08 -1.50 25.72
C PRO A 115 11.01 -2.27 24.40
N MET A 116 11.20 -3.59 24.46
CA MET A 116 11.14 -4.47 23.27
C MET A 116 9.80 -4.32 22.52
N VAL A 117 8.68 -4.19 23.26
CA VAL A 117 7.35 -3.95 22.68
C VAL A 117 7.31 -2.67 21.83
N ALA A 118 7.97 -1.59 22.27
CA ALA A 118 8.01 -0.34 21.52
C ALA A 118 8.84 -0.50 20.24
N ARG A 119 9.97 -1.21 20.31
CA ARG A 119 10.80 -1.54 19.14
C ARG A 119 10.01 -2.35 18.11
N ASP A 120 9.34 -3.41 18.53
CA ASP A 120 8.58 -4.30 17.67
C ASP A 120 7.39 -3.59 17.02
N GLN A 121 6.68 -2.74 17.79
CA GLN A 121 5.58 -1.93 17.25
C GLN A 121 6.07 -1.01 16.12
N ASN A 122 7.17 -0.30 16.33
CA ASN A 122 7.74 0.60 15.31
C ASN A 122 8.17 -0.18 14.06
N LEU A 123 8.88 -1.30 14.21
CA LEU A 123 9.31 -2.13 13.08
C LEU A 123 8.12 -2.71 12.30
N ASN A 124 7.06 -3.14 13.00
CA ASN A 124 5.85 -3.65 12.36
C ASN A 124 5.10 -2.55 11.57
N GLN A 125 4.98 -1.34 12.13
CA GLN A 125 4.36 -0.23 11.40
C GLN A 125 5.19 0.19 10.18
N ALA A 126 6.52 0.26 10.33
CA ALA A 126 7.41 0.56 9.21
C ALA A 126 7.28 -0.46 8.07
N ASN A 127 7.18 -1.76 8.39
CA ASN A 127 6.94 -2.81 7.41
C ASN A 127 5.58 -2.66 6.71
N LYS A 128 4.51 -2.37 7.46
CA LYS A 128 3.18 -2.13 6.88
C LYS A 128 3.18 -0.95 5.90
N LEU A 129 3.76 0.18 6.30
CA LEU A 129 3.86 1.38 5.46
C LEU A 129 4.71 1.12 4.21
N SER A 130 5.81 0.37 4.35
CA SER A 130 6.66 -0.02 3.22
C SER A 130 5.91 -0.89 2.20
N ARG A 131 5.07 -1.83 2.66
CA ARG A 131 4.20 -2.63 1.78
C ARG A 131 3.14 -1.77 1.09
N THR A 132 2.50 -0.84 1.80
CA THR A 132 1.55 0.11 1.20
C THR A 132 2.23 0.93 0.10
N MET A 133 3.44 1.43 0.35
CA MET A 133 4.21 2.18 -0.66
C MET A 133 4.49 1.34 -1.92
N ALA A 134 4.83 0.05 -1.77
CA ALA A 134 5.00 -0.85 -2.91
C ALA A 134 3.71 -1.01 -3.73
N THR A 135 2.55 -1.18 -3.05
CA THR A 135 1.26 -1.27 -3.75
C THR A 135 0.87 0.01 -4.49
N LEU A 136 1.16 1.18 -3.91
CA LEU A 136 0.92 2.47 -4.55
C LEU A 136 1.85 2.70 -5.75
N MET A 137 3.10 2.24 -5.66
CA MET A 137 4.05 2.30 -6.77
C MET A 137 3.60 1.44 -7.95
N GLU A 138 3.07 0.25 -7.67
CA GLU A 138 2.47 -0.59 -8.70
C GLU A 138 1.22 0.05 -9.30
N ALA A 139 0.31 0.58 -8.46
CA ALA A 139 -0.88 1.28 -8.92
C ALA A 139 -0.54 2.49 -9.81
N MET A 140 0.49 3.27 -9.44
CA MET A 140 0.98 4.40 -10.24
C MET A 140 1.60 3.94 -11.56
N SER A 141 2.37 2.84 -11.56
CA SER A 141 2.92 2.25 -12.79
C SER A 141 1.80 1.82 -13.74
N ARG A 142 0.74 1.20 -13.21
CA ARG A 142 -0.44 0.79 -13.97
C ARG A 142 -1.20 2.01 -14.51
N HIS A 143 -1.42 3.03 -13.69
CA HIS A 143 -2.04 4.30 -14.08
C HIS A 143 -1.28 4.99 -15.23
N ARG A 144 0.05 4.93 -15.22
CA ARG A 144 0.91 5.45 -16.29
C ARG A 144 0.91 4.63 -17.58
N GLY A 145 0.09 3.58 -17.67
CA GLY A 145 -0.01 2.72 -18.85
C GLY A 145 1.17 1.76 -19.01
N LYS A 146 2.00 1.57 -17.98
CA LYS A 146 3.10 0.58 -17.99
C LYS A 146 2.65 -0.81 -17.54
N ALA A 147 1.38 -0.98 -17.16
CA ALA A 147 0.79 -2.30 -17.02
C ALA A 147 0.72 -2.94 -18.39
N THR A 148 1.39 -4.09 -18.55
CA THR A 148 1.38 -4.96 -19.71
C THR A 148 0.05 -4.87 -20.45
N GLN A 149 0.05 -4.26 -21.63
CA GLN A 149 -1.09 -4.32 -22.53
C GLN A 149 -1.44 -5.80 -22.70
N GLN A 150 -2.62 -6.21 -22.24
CA GLN A 150 -3.12 -7.54 -22.54
C GLN A 150 -3.32 -7.59 -24.05
N LYS A 151 -2.32 -8.15 -24.76
CA LYS A 151 -2.34 -8.28 -26.21
C LYS A 151 -3.40 -9.33 -26.56
N VAL A 152 -4.63 -8.87 -26.79
CA VAL A 152 -5.71 -9.71 -27.29
C VAL A 152 -5.45 -9.94 -28.77
N THR A 153 -4.92 -11.11 -29.10
CA THR A 153 -4.82 -11.57 -30.49
C THR A 153 -6.05 -12.42 -30.76
N VAL A 154 -6.91 -11.97 -31.67
CA VAL A 154 -8.13 -12.71 -32.02
C VAL A 154 -7.77 -13.74 -33.08
N GLU A 155 -7.71 -15.01 -32.67
CA GLU A 155 -7.58 -16.14 -33.58
C GLU A 155 -8.91 -16.92 -33.62
N HIS A 156 -9.44 -17.18 -34.82
CA HIS A 156 -10.64 -17.98 -34.99
C HIS A 156 -10.28 -19.46 -34.83
N VAL A 157 -10.62 -20.06 -33.69
CA VAL A 157 -10.41 -21.50 -33.46
C VAL A 157 -11.68 -22.26 -33.82
N HIS A 158 -11.58 -23.14 -34.81
CA HIS A 158 -12.64 -24.10 -35.12
C HIS A 158 -12.52 -25.31 -34.18
N VAL A 159 -13.50 -25.45 -33.29
CA VAL A 159 -13.61 -26.61 -32.40
C VAL A 159 -14.56 -27.62 -33.04
N TYR A 160 -14.02 -28.78 -33.43
CA TYR A 160 -14.80 -29.89 -33.96
C TYR A 160 -15.54 -30.64 -32.85
N GLN A 161 -16.59 -31.39 -33.21
CA GLN A 161 -17.44 -32.12 -32.27
C GLN A 161 -16.61 -33.11 -31.42
N GLY A 162 -16.44 -32.81 -30.13
CA GLY A 162 -15.61 -33.57 -29.18
C GLY A 162 -14.36 -32.85 -28.66
N GLY A 163 -14.00 -31.68 -29.20
CA GLY A 163 -12.89 -30.86 -28.69
C GLY A 163 -13.31 -29.96 -27.52
N GLN A 164 -12.53 -29.95 -26.44
CA GLN A 164 -12.70 -28.99 -25.34
C GLN A 164 -11.62 -27.90 -25.44
N ALA A 165 -12.04 -26.63 -25.53
CA ALA A 165 -11.13 -25.49 -25.41
C ALA A 165 -11.09 -25.03 -23.94
N ALA A 166 -9.90 -25.03 -23.34
CA ALA A 166 -9.69 -24.48 -22.00
C ALA A 166 -9.17 -23.04 -22.10
N PHE A 167 -9.78 -22.13 -21.34
CA PHE A 167 -9.34 -20.75 -21.21
C PHE A 167 -8.53 -20.60 -19.92
N GLY A 168 -7.35 -19.98 -20.00
CA GLY A 168 -6.45 -19.77 -18.87
C GLY A 168 -5.76 -18.41 -18.92
N GLN A 169 -5.52 -17.82 -17.76
CA GLN A 169 -4.76 -16.58 -17.63
C GLN A 169 -3.28 -16.93 -17.57
N PHE A 170 -2.57 -16.74 -18.69
CA PHE A 170 -1.14 -17.04 -18.80
C PHE A 170 -0.31 -15.77 -18.57
N ASN A 171 0.42 -15.70 -17.45
CA ASN A 171 1.42 -14.66 -17.23
C ASN A 171 2.66 -15.02 -18.05
N GLY A 172 2.75 -14.47 -19.27
CA GLY A 172 3.83 -14.79 -20.21
C GLY A 172 5.20 -14.33 -19.72
N ALA A 173 6.11 -15.27 -19.46
CA ALA A 173 7.54 -15.02 -19.53
C ALA A 173 7.94 -14.74 -20.99
N GLN A 174 8.80 -13.75 -21.22
CA GLN A 174 9.17 -13.24 -22.54
C GLN A 174 9.87 -14.30 -23.42
N PRO A 175 9.62 -14.31 -24.75
CA PRO A 175 10.37 -15.15 -25.68
C PRO A 175 11.66 -14.45 -26.15
N THR A 176 12.82 -15.08 -25.93
CA THR A 176 14.08 -14.74 -26.60
C THR A 176 14.11 -15.37 -27.99
N GLN A 177 14.19 -14.55 -29.05
CA GLN A 177 14.43 -15.00 -30.42
C GLN A 177 15.91 -14.81 -30.79
N GLN A 178 16.60 -15.89 -31.15
CA GLN A 178 17.37 -16.06 -32.39
C GLN A 178 18.01 -17.45 -32.41
N GLY A 179 17.89 -18.15 -33.53
CA GLY A 179 18.10 -19.59 -33.62
C GLY A 179 19.21 -20.07 -34.57
N VAL A 180 19.35 -21.40 -34.53
CA VAL A 180 19.79 -22.36 -35.57
C VAL A 180 21.31 -22.36 -35.82
N LEU A 181 22.06 -23.43 -35.55
CA LEU A 181 22.02 -24.77 -36.17
C LEU A 181 22.57 -25.88 -35.24
N GLY A 182 21.99 -27.08 -35.32
CA GLY A 182 22.68 -28.34 -34.99
C GLY A 182 21.97 -29.24 -33.98
N GLU A 183 21.46 -30.38 -34.47
CA GLU A 183 20.98 -31.53 -33.71
C GLU A 183 21.90 -31.93 -32.53
N ASN A 184 21.31 -32.12 -31.35
CA ASN A 184 21.26 -33.42 -30.66
C ASN A 184 20.49 -33.30 -29.34
N THR A 185 19.50 -34.17 -29.20
CA THR A 185 18.88 -34.56 -27.93
C THR A 185 19.95 -35.04 -26.95
N LEU A 186 19.91 -34.53 -25.72
CA LEU A 186 20.12 -35.23 -24.43
C LEU A 186 20.74 -34.27 -23.40
N GLY A 187 20.12 -34.23 -22.22
CA GLY A 187 20.54 -33.42 -21.09
C GLY A 187 21.97 -33.74 -20.66
N GLY A 188 22.76 -32.68 -20.47
CA GLY A 188 24.08 -32.73 -19.88
C GLY A 188 24.07 -31.95 -18.57
N GLY A 189 23.77 -32.64 -17.47
CA GLY A 189 24.20 -32.21 -16.14
C GLY A 189 25.73 -32.28 -16.10
N VAL A 190 26.35 -31.21 -15.64
CA VAL A 190 27.81 -31.11 -15.49
C VAL A 190 28.26 -32.11 -14.43
N HIS A 191 29.10 -33.06 -14.84
CA HIS A 191 30.00 -33.77 -13.94
C HIS A 191 31.07 -32.79 -13.45
N SER A 192 31.08 -32.52 -12.16
CA SER A 192 32.25 -32.03 -11.43
C SER A 192 32.51 -33.02 -10.32
N GLU A 193 33.35 -34.01 -10.61
CA GLU A 193 33.97 -34.88 -9.61
C GLU A 193 35.01 -34.04 -8.86
N VAL A 194 34.78 -33.84 -7.57
CA VAL A 194 35.81 -33.44 -6.62
C VAL A 194 35.80 -34.52 -5.53
N GLU A 195 36.77 -35.42 -5.64
CA GLU A 195 37.14 -36.39 -4.62
C GLU A 195 37.50 -35.65 -3.33
N ASP A 196 36.70 -35.84 -2.28
CA ASP A 196 37.11 -36.22 -0.91
C ASP A 196 35.94 -35.94 0.06
N GLN A 197 35.06 -36.94 0.22
CA GLN A 197 34.05 -36.93 1.30
C GLN A 197 34.11 -38.25 2.06
N SER A 198 34.49 -38.16 3.33
CA SER A 198 34.56 -39.25 4.29
C SER A 198 33.20 -39.92 4.50
N HIS A 199 33.14 -41.24 4.32
CA HIS A 199 31.95 -42.05 4.53
C HIS A 199 31.50 -42.12 6.01
N GLY A 200 30.26 -41.69 6.26
CA GLY A 200 29.47 -42.05 7.45
C GLY A 200 28.06 -42.46 7.03
N LYS A 201 27.67 -43.70 7.34
CA LYS A 201 26.37 -44.29 6.96
C LYS A 201 25.20 -43.64 7.74
N PRO A 202 24.01 -43.45 7.14
CA PRO A 202 22.80 -43.12 7.89
C PRO A 202 22.10 -44.42 8.32
N ASP A 203 22.22 -44.76 9.60
CA ASP A 203 21.27 -45.62 10.30
C ASP A 203 20.07 -44.78 10.76
N GLY A 204 18.90 -45.42 10.83
CA GLY A 204 17.60 -44.80 11.02
C GLY A 204 17.33 -44.14 12.38
N ASP A 205 16.12 -43.61 12.47
CA ASP A 205 15.44 -43.02 13.64
C ASP A 205 15.88 -41.63 14.12
N ALA A 206 15.08 -40.62 13.74
CA ALA A 206 14.39 -39.69 14.66
C ALA A 206 13.73 -38.53 13.87
N LEU A 207 12.45 -38.70 13.51
CA LEU A 207 11.58 -37.58 13.16
C LEU A 207 11.01 -37.00 14.45
N GLU A 208 11.23 -35.71 14.70
CA GLU A 208 10.54 -34.98 15.77
C GLU A 208 9.00 -35.01 15.54
N PRO A 209 8.19 -35.08 16.61
CA PRO A 209 6.75 -35.29 16.46
C PRO A 209 6.04 -34.02 15.95
N PRO A 210 5.16 -34.12 14.93
CA PRO A 210 4.30 -33.02 14.54
C PRO A 210 3.27 -32.70 15.63
N MET A 211 3.05 -31.40 15.85
CA MET A 211 2.10 -30.86 16.84
C MET A 211 0.68 -31.43 16.68
N LEU A 212 0.04 -31.74 17.83
CA LEU A 212 -1.31 -32.32 17.93
C LEU A 212 -2.39 -31.48 17.21
N CYS A 213 -2.98 -32.02 16.15
CA CYS A 213 -4.34 -31.66 15.72
C CYS A 213 -5.37 -32.61 16.36
N ALA A 214 -6.55 -32.09 16.70
CA ALA A 214 -7.59 -32.77 17.46
C ALA A 214 -8.42 -33.80 16.64
N ASP A 215 -7.79 -34.58 15.76
CA ASP A 215 -8.46 -35.66 15.04
C ASP A 215 -7.56 -36.93 14.99
N PRO A 216 -7.86 -37.96 15.79
CA PRO A 216 -7.04 -39.16 15.89
C PRO A 216 -7.21 -40.17 14.74
N LEU A 217 -8.01 -39.88 13.71
CA LEU A 217 -8.29 -40.83 12.61
C LEU A 217 -7.73 -40.41 11.24
N GLY A 218 -7.06 -39.26 11.11
CA GLY A 218 -6.30 -38.91 9.90
C GLY A 218 -7.12 -38.81 8.61
N ASN A 219 -8.40 -38.41 8.69
CA ASN A 219 -9.22 -38.23 7.49
C ASN A 219 -8.84 -36.94 6.75
N VAL A 220 -8.63 -37.06 5.44
CA VAL A 220 -8.40 -35.93 4.53
C VAL A 220 -9.60 -34.97 4.58
N LEU A 221 -9.34 -33.66 4.64
CA LEU A 221 -10.40 -32.65 4.60
C LEU A 221 -11.28 -32.84 3.35
N PRO A 222 -12.61 -32.83 3.48
CA PRO A 222 -13.51 -33.10 2.37
C PRO A 222 -13.38 -32.03 1.28
N ILE A 223 -13.12 -32.48 0.05
CA ILE A 223 -13.18 -31.69 -1.19
C ILE A 223 -14.62 -31.16 -1.35
N ALA A 224 -14.77 -29.91 -1.80
CA ALA A 224 -16.07 -29.28 -2.01
C ALA A 224 -16.92 -30.08 -3.02
N GLY A 225 -18.14 -30.46 -2.60
CA GLY A 225 -19.10 -31.20 -3.44
C GLY A 225 -20.53 -30.83 -3.08
N HIS A 226 -21.45 -30.97 -4.04
CA HIS A 226 -22.85 -30.52 -3.97
C HIS A 226 -23.78 -31.33 -3.03
N ALA A 227 -23.22 -32.04 -2.04
CA ALA A 227 -24.02 -32.80 -1.10
C ALA A 227 -24.64 -31.85 -0.05
N GLU A 228 -25.97 -31.89 0.11
CA GLU A 228 -26.65 -31.20 1.22
C GLU A 228 -26.15 -31.75 2.56
N ARG A 229 -25.67 -30.85 3.42
CA ARG A 229 -25.24 -31.17 4.79
C ARG A 229 -26.05 -30.36 5.78
N LYS A 230 -26.44 -31.02 6.87
CA LYS A 230 -27.17 -30.39 7.97
C LYS A 230 -26.23 -29.40 8.68
N MET A 231 -26.46 -28.11 8.49
CA MET A 231 -25.65 -27.05 9.12
C MET A 231 -25.92 -26.97 10.62
N PRO A 232 -24.88 -26.77 11.46
CA PRO A 232 -25.08 -26.44 12.86
C PRO A 232 -25.78 -25.08 13.00
N ALA A 233 -26.65 -24.95 14.00
CA ALA A 233 -27.50 -23.77 14.18
C ALA A 233 -26.66 -22.49 14.35
N ALA A 234 -26.87 -21.52 13.45
CA ALA A 234 -26.10 -20.27 13.38
C ALA A 234 -26.25 -19.33 14.60
N ARG A 235 -27.19 -19.63 15.51
CA ARG A 235 -27.47 -18.80 16.69
C ARG A 235 -27.06 -19.53 17.97
N ARG A 236 -26.03 -19.01 18.63
CA ARG A 236 -25.67 -19.41 20.01
C ARG A 236 -26.85 -19.13 20.94
N ARG A 237 -27.51 -20.18 21.44
CA ARG A 237 -28.71 -20.11 22.31
C ARG A 237 -28.37 -20.00 23.81
N GLN A 238 -27.29 -19.32 24.17
CA GLN A 238 -26.95 -19.08 25.57
C GLN A 238 -26.46 -17.64 25.78
N SER A 239 -27.15 -16.90 26.65
CA SER A 239 -26.69 -15.62 27.17
C SER A 239 -25.54 -15.84 28.15
N ARG A 240 -24.41 -15.16 27.92
CA ARG A 240 -23.37 -15.04 28.96
C ARG A 240 -23.85 -14.01 29.98
N ARG A 241 -24.42 -14.46 31.09
CA ARG A 241 -24.50 -13.66 32.32
C ARG A 241 -23.17 -13.85 33.04
N ALA A 242 -22.45 -12.76 33.29
CA ALA A 242 -21.32 -12.79 34.22
C ALA A 242 -21.84 -13.09 35.63
N GLN A 243 -21.28 -14.10 36.28
CA GLN A 243 -21.39 -14.30 37.72
C GLN A 243 -20.13 -13.70 38.34
N GLY A 244 -20.34 -12.86 39.38
CA GLY A 244 -19.35 -12.51 40.39
C GLY A 244 -18.24 -11.59 39.95
#